data_AF-A0A3N5NRM9-F1
#
_entry.id   AF-A0A3N5NRM9-F1
#
_cell.length_a   1.000
_cell.length_b   1.000
_cell.length_c   1.000
_cell.angle_alpha   90.00
_cell.angle_beta   90.00
_cell.angle_gamma   90.00
#
_symmetry.space_group_name_H-M   'P 1'
#
loop_
_entity.id
_entity.type
_entity.pdbx_description
1 polymer ?
#
loop_
_entity_poly.entity_id
_entity_poly.type
_entity_poly.pdbx_seq_one_letter_code
_entity_poly.pdbx_strand_id
1 'polypeptide(L)' 'MKKASLLLVLYFVWLSEKQVDAYLDPGSGSMLVQLLLGGVAGAAVIVKLGWQRFRDMFRSSSAGKTKPNE' A
#
# COMPACT_ATOMS: atom_id res chain seq x y z
N MET A 1 -39.20 24.10 29.84
CA MET A 1 -37.96 24.85 29.52
C MET A 1 -36.68 24.03 29.69
N LYS A 2 -36.46 23.36 30.84
CA LYS A 2 -35.23 22.58 31.10
C LYS A 2 -34.96 21.44 30.09
N LYS A 3 -36.02 20.74 29.64
CA LYS A 3 -35.93 19.67 28.62
C LYS A 3 -35.46 20.17 27.25
N ALA A 4 -35.91 21.36 26.84
CA ALA A 4 -35.49 21.98 25.58
C ALA A 4 -34.01 22.41 25.65
N SER A 5 -33.57 22.91 26.80
CA SER A 5 -32.15 23.23 27.04
C SER A 5 -31.27 21.97 27.04
N LEU A 6 -31.75 20.86 27.61
CA LEU A 6 -31.06 19.57 27.56
C LEU A 6 -30.91 19.07 26.12
N LEU A 7 -31.98 19.16 25.31
CA LEU A 7 -31.94 18.76 23.90
C LEU A 7 -30.99 19.64 23.08
N LEU A 8 -30.94 20.94 23.36
CA LEU A 8 -29.99 21.86 22.73
C LEU A 8 -28.55 21.53 23.07
N VAL A 9 -28.26 21.21 24.33
CA VAL A 9 -26.92 20.78 24.77
C VAL A 9 -26.53 19.47 24.10
N LEU A 10 -27.45 18.49 24.05
CA LEU A 10 -27.22 17.21 23.36
C LEU A 10 -26.96 17.41 21.86
N TYR A 11 -27.71 18.30 21.21
CA TYR A 11 -27.52 18.66 19.82
C TYR A 11 -26.15 19.32 19.57
N PHE A 12 -25.72 20.20 20.48
CA PHE A 12 -24.42 20.88 20.37
C PHE A 12 -23.23 19.94 20.62
N VAL A 13 -23.41 18.94 21.49
CA VAL A 13 -22.44 17.86 21.70
C VAL A 13 -22.32 16.98 20.47
N TRP A 14 -23.44 16.67 19.81
CA TRP A 14 -23.47 15.89 18.57
C TRP A 14 -22.77 16.62 17.40
N LEU A 15 -22.85 17.96 17.37
CA LEU A 15 -22.12 18.79 16.41
C LEU A 15 -20.62 18.92 16.72
N SER A 16 -20.15 18.48 17.89
CA SER A 16 -18.74 18.56 18.32
C SER A 16 -17.97 17.27 18.04
N GLU A 17 -18.11 16.70 16.84
CA GLU A 17 -17.24 15.62 16.41
C GLU A 17 -15.84 16.17 16.08
N LYS A 18 -14.88 15.89 16.96
CA LYS A 18 -13.46 16.19 16.77
C LYS A 18 -12.86 15.13 15.84
N GLN A 19 -12.33 15.53 14.68
CA GLN A 19 -11.49 14.66 13.84
C GLN A 19 -10.24 14.23 14.61
N VAL A 20 -10.15 12.93 14.90
CA VAL A 20 -8.93 12.28 15.38
C VAL A 20 -8.29 11.61 14.15
N ASP A 21 -7.34 12.28 13.52
CA ASP A 21 -6.69 11.86 12.26
C ASP A 21 -5.75 10.65 12.39
N ALA A 22 -5.57 10.11 13.59
CA ALA A 22 -4.78 8.90 13.84
C ALA A 22 -5.65 7.68 14.19
N TYR A 23 -6.92 7.70 13.78
CA TYR A 23 -7.79 6.54 13.86
C TYR A 23 -7.55 5.66 12.63
N LEU A 24 -6.67 4.67 12.78
CA LEU A 24 -6.80 3.43 12.04
C LEU A 24 -8.18 2.85 12.40
N ASP A 25 -9.22 3.28 11.69
CA ASP A 25 -10.54 2.68 11.76
C ASP A 25 -10.38 1.15 11.63
N PRO A 26 -11.03 0.30 12.44
CA PRO A 26 -10.85 -1.15 12.40
C PRO A 26 -10.95 -1.76 10.99
N GLY A 27 -11.67 -1.12 10.05
CA GLY A 27 -11.67 -1.49 8.63
C GLY A 27 -10.38 -1.15 7.87
N SER A 28 -9.76 0.00 8.17
CA SER A 28 -8.55 0.50 7.49
C SER A 28 -7.30 -0.35 7.80
N GLY A 29 -7.18 -0.89 9.02
CA GLY A 29 -6.07 -1.78 9.39
C GLY A 29 -6.04 -3.04 8.52
N SER A 30 -7.20 -3.62 8.23
CA SER A 30 -7.33 -4.81 7.38
C SER A 30 -6.99 -4.51 5.92
N MET A 31 -7.40 -3.35 5.40
CA MET A 31 -7.04 -2.90 4.05
C MET A 31 -5.53 -2.71 3.89
N LEU A 32 -4.86 -2.12 4.89
CA LEU A 32 -3.41 -1.94 4.87
C LEU A 32 -2.69 -3.29 4.82
N VAL A 33 -3.11 -4.25 5.66
CA VAL A 33 -2.56 -5.60 5.67
C VAL A 33 -2.82 -6.33 4.35
N GLN A 34 -4.02 -6.23 3.78
CA GLN A 34 -4.34 -6.80 2.47
C GLN A 34 -3.51 -6.18 1.34
N LEU A 35 -3.31 -4.87 1.35
CA LEU A 35 -2.49 -4.17 0.37
C LEU A 35 -1.03 -4.61 0.45
N LEU A 36 -0.49 -4.77 1.67
CA LEU A 36 0.88 -5.27 1.88
C LEU A 36 1.03 -6.72 1.42
N LEU A 37 0.13 -7.61 1.84
CA LEU A 37 0.17 -9.02 1.47
C LEU A 37 -0.03 -9.20 -0.04
N GLY A 38 -1.01 -8.53 -0.62
CA GLY A 38 -1.28 -8.54 -2.06
C GLY A 38 -0.12 -7.94 -2.86
N GLY A 39 0.47 -6.84 -2.40
CA GLY A 39 1.63 -6.21 -3.00
C GLY A 39 2.86 -7.11 -3.01
N VAL A 40 3.18 -7.76 -1.88
CA VAL A 40 4.31 -8.71 -1.77
C VAL A 40 4.07 -9.93 -2.66
N ALA A 41 2.87 -10.51 -2.64
CA ALA A 41 2.53 -11.65 -3.48
C ALA A 41 2.62 -11.29 -4.98
N GLY A 42 2.09 -10.13 -5.38
CA GLY A 42 2.17 -9.64 -6.76
C GLY A 42 3.60 -9.40 -7.20
N ALA A 43 4.42 -8.75 -6.38
CA ALA A 43 5.84 -8.54 -6.66
C ALA A 43 6.60 -9.87 -6.82
N ALA A 44 6.36 -10.85 -5.96
CA ALA A 44 6.96 -12.18 -6.05
C ALA A 44 6.60 -12.88 -7.37
N VAL A 45 5.35 -12.76 -7.83
CA VAL A 45 4.89 -13.31 -9.11
C VAL A 45 5.58 -12.61 -10.27
N ILE A 46 5.65 -11.28 -10.27
CA ILE A 46 6.33 -10.50 -11.32
C ILE A 46 7.80 -10.90 -11.43
N VAL A 47 8.51 -11.01 -10.29
CA VAL A 47 9.91 -11.47 -10.25
C VAL A 47 10.03 -12.88 -10.79
N LYS A 48 9.14 -13.79 -10.39
CA LYS A 48 9.14 -15.19 -10.87
C LYS A 48 8.93 -15.29 -12.39
N LEU A 49 7.98 -14.53 -12.95
CA LEU A 49 7.75 -14.48 -14.40
C LEU A 49 8.90 -13.80 -15.15
N GLY A 50 9.47 -12.75 -14.57
CA GLY A 50 10.60 -12.00 -15.14
C GLY A 50 11.97 -12.66 -14.94
N TRP A 51 12.06 -13.77 -14.22
CA TRP A 51 13.33 -14.35 -13.76
C TRP A 51 14.31 -14.65 -14.90
N GLN A 52 13.83 -15.19 -16.02
CA GLN A 52 14.68 -15.48 -17.19
C GLN A 52 15.24 -14.20 -17.80
N ARG A 53 14.39 -13.20 -18.05
CA ARG A 53 14.80 -11.89 -18.61
C ARG A 53 15.79 -11.17 -17.69
N PHE A 54 15.56 -11.22 -16.38
CA PHE A 54 16.46 -10.65 -15.38
C PHE A 54 17.85 -11.31 -15.43
N ARG A 55 17.90 -12.64 -15.58
CA ARG A 55 19.15 -13.40 -15.72
C ARG A 55 19.85 -13.14 -17.05
N ASP A 56 19.10 -13.01 -18.13
CA ASP A 56 19.64 -12.76 -19.48
C ASP A 56 20.27 -11.37 -19.59
N MET A 57 19.64 -10.35 -18.98
CA MET A 57 20.22 -9.01 -18.86
C MET A 57 21.56 -9.03 -18.11
N PHE A 58 21.71 -9.86 -17.08
CA PHE A 58 22.96 -10.02 -16.34
C PHE A 58 24.03 -10.81 -17.12
N ARG A 59 23.64 -11.74 -18.00
CA ARG A 59 24.57 -12.51 -18.85
C ARG A 59 25.07 -11.72 -20.07
N SER A 60 24.32 -10.74 -20.56
CA SER A 60 24.66 -10.02 -21.79
C SER A 60 25.88 -9.10 -21.68
N SER A 61 26.44 -8.86 -20.48
CA SER A 61 27.58 -7.94 -20.30
C SER A 61 28.96 -8.60 -20.45
N SER A 62 29.06 -9.90 -20.75
CA SER A 62 30.36 -10.59 -20.94
C SER A 62 30.67 -11.05 -22.36
N ALA A 63 29.81 -10.82 -23.35
CA ALA A 63 30.11 -11.12 -24.75
C ALA A 63 30.84 -9.93 -25.44
N GLY A 64 31.84 -9.39 -24.77
CA GLY A 64 32.75 -8.38 -25.30
C GLY A 64 34.16 -8.93 -25.28
N LYS A 65 34.51 -9.79 -26.23
CA LYS A 65 35.87 -10.06 -26.75
C LYS A 65 35.86 -11.30 -27.64
N THR A 66 35.67 -11.12 -28.94
CA THR A 66 36.47 -11.77 -29.99
C THR A 66 36.06 -11.21 -31.36
N LYS A 67 36.67 -10.08 -31.73
CA LYS A 67 37.26 -10.00 -33.07
C LYS A 67 38.70 -10.46 -32.88
N PRO A 68 39.16 -11.46 -33.63
CA PRO A 68 40.10 -11.09 -34.68
C PRO A 68 39.82 -11.82 -36.01
N ASN A 69 39.86 -11.02 -37.06
CA ASN A 69 40.34 -11.33 -38.40
C ASN A 69 41.19 -12.61 -38.54
N GLU A 70 40.74 -13.52 -39.40
CA GLU A 70 41.49 -14.05 -40.55
C GLU A 70 40.51 -14.79 -41.50
#